data_AF-A0A849MLI2-F1
#
_entry.id   AF-A0A849MLI2-F1
#
_cell.length_a   1.000
_cell.length_b   1.000
_cell.length_c   1.000
_cell.angle_alpha   90.00
_cell.angle_beta   90.00
_cell.angle_gamma   90.00
#
_symmetry.space_group_name_H-M   'P 1'
#
loop_
_entity.id
_entity.type
_entity.pdbx_description
1 polymer ?
#
loop_
_entity_poly.entity_id
_entity_poly.type
_entity_poly.pdbx_seq_one_letter_code
_entity_poly.pdbx_strand_id
1 'polypeptide(L)'
;MDSTTKTEIRRSNLRLLLREAGGNDQIAKRLKMEKKELAQLINLKNECSIGSWLARDIEEKLGLESGWLDISHNYLPQEARSIAQKWLVLPPALQEQIKDYIDMQIESLRFESEDDEEDITDFSKLRARESSWDS
;
A
#
# COMPACT_ATOMS: atom_id res chain seq x y z
N MET A 1 -9.42 -16.16 18.72
CA MET A 1 -9.77 -14.77 19.14
C MET A 1 -8.92 -13.85 18.27
N ASP A 2 -9.51 -13.26 17.24
CA ASP A 2 -8.81 -12.22 16.47
C ASP A 2 -8.72 -10.96 17.32
N SER A 3 -7.64 -10.86 18.08
CA SER A 3 -7.25 -9.63 18.76
C SER A 3 -6.44 -8.79 17.77
N THR A 4 -7.09 -8.19 16.78
CA THR A 4 -6.45 -7.13 15.98
C THR A 4 -5.95 -6.09 16.96
N THR A 5 -4.63 -5.96 17.08
CA THR A 5 -4.02 -5.10 18.10
C THR A 5 -4.33 -3.64 17.74
N LYS A 6 -4.52 -2.76 18.73
CA LYS A 6 -4.79 -1.32 18.47
C LYS A 6 -3.78 -0.69 17.50
N THR A 7 -2.55 -1.18 17.50
CA THR A 7 -1.49 -0.82 16.56
C THR A 7 -1.88 -1.10 15.11
N GLU A 8 -2.48 -2.24 14.81
CA GLU A 8 -2.93 -2.61 13.46
C GLU A 8 -4.09 -1.74 13.01
N ILE A 9 -5.04 -1.43 13.91
CA ILE A 9 -6.14 -0.49 13.63
C ILE A 9 -5.59 0.88 13.23
N ARG A 10 -4.70 1.44 14.06
CA ARG A 10 -4.05 2.74 13.79
C ARG A 10 -3.30 2.75 12.46
N ARG A 11 -2.60 1.66 12.15
CA ARG A 11 -1.86 1.52 10.88
C ARG A 11 -2.80 1.45 9.67
N SER A 12 -3.89 0.69 9.78
CA SER A 12 -4.92 0.61 8.74
C SER A 12 -5.57 1.98 8.50
N ASN A 13 -5.90 2.68 9.58
CA ASN A 13 -6.49 4.01 9.52
C ASN A 13 -5.54 5.06 8.94
N LEU A 14 -4.24 5.00 9.26
CA LEU A 14 -3.25 5.87 8.64
C LEU A 14 -3.17 5.65 7.12
N ARG A 15 -3.24 4.39 6.67
CA ARG A 15 -3.31 4.05 5.23
C ARG A 15 -4.55 4.63 4.55
N LEU A 16 -5.69 4.58 5.24
CA LEU A 16 -6.92 5.18 4.73
C LEU A 16 -6.74 6.68 4.49
N LEU A 17 -6.22 7.41 5.49
CA LEU A 17 -5.95 8.85 5.39
C LEU A 17 -4.99 9.20 4.25
N LEU A 18 -3.97 8.36 4.01
CA LEU A 18 -3.03 8.53 2.90
C LEU A 18 -3.69 8.39 1.53
N ARG A 19 -4.60 7.42 1.41
CA ARG A 19 -5.37 7.21 0.18
C ARG A 19 -6.32 8.38 -0.07
N GLU A 20 -7.03 8.84 0.95
CA GLU A 20 -7.97 9.97 0.85
C GLU A 20 -7.27 11.30 0.53
N ALA A 21 -6.05 11.50 1.05
CA ALA A 21 -5.26 12.69 0.79
C ALA A 21 -4.57 12.73 -0.59
N GLY A 22 -4.73 11.69 -1.41
CA GLY A 22 -4.13 11.61 -2.75
C GLY A 22 -2.64 11.25 -2.74
N GLY A 23 -2.14 10.62 -1.67
CA GLY A 23 -0.80 10.03 -1.63
C GLY A 23 0.06 10.42 -0.42
N ASN A 24 1.19 9.71 -0.29
CA ASN A 24 2.08 9.80 0.87
C ASN A 24 2.71 11.18 1.07
N ASP A 25 2.94 11.91 -0.02
CA ASP A 25 3.65 13.20 0.00
C ASP A 25 2.85 14.31 0.70
N GLN A 26 1.53 14.32 0.53
CA GLN A 26 0.67 15.34 1.12
C GLN A 26 0.52 15.14 2.63
N ILE A 27 0.35 13.89 3.06
CA ILE A 27 0.29 13.56 4.49
C ILE A 27 1.65 13.75 5.15
N ALA A 28 2.76 13.34 4.53
CA ALA A 28 4.10 13.55 5.09
C ALA A 28 4.36 15.04 5.41
N LYS A 29 3.98 15.93 4.49
CA LYS A 29 4.07 17.38 4.68
C LYS A 29 3.21 17.88 5.85
N ARG A 30 1.95 17.42 5.93
CA ARG A 30 1.03 17.81 7.03
C ARG A 30 1.51 17.30 8.39
N LEU A 31 2.03 16.08 8.43
CA LEU A 31 2.56 15.47 9.65
C LEU A 31 3.96 16.00 10.03
N LYS A 32 4.61 16.75 9.14
CA LYS A 32 6.02 17.18 9.24
C LYS A 32 6.96 15.99 9.47
N MET A 33 6.72 14.89 8.77
CA MET A 33 7.51 13.66 8.84
C MET A 33 8.25 13.43 7.53
N GLU A 34 9.38 12.74 7.59
CA GLU A 34 10.02 12.27 6.37
C GLU A 34 9.21 11.14 5.73
N LYS A 35 9.25 11.05 4.40
CA LYS A 35 8.57 9.97 3.66
C LYS A 35 9.01 8.58 4.13
N LYS A 36 10.27 8.45 4.52
CA LYS A 36 10.86 7.21 5.02
C LYS A 36 10.27 6.81 6.37
N GLU A 37 10.13 7.76 7.29
CA GLU A 37 9.51 7.54 8.61
C GLU A 37 8.03 7.16 8.44
N LEU A 38 7.31 7.88 7.58
CA LEU A 38 5.92 7.59 7.26
C LEU A 38 5.76 6.19 6.64
N ALA A 39 6.62 5.82 5.67
CA ALA A 39 6.63 4.48 5.09
C ALA A 39 6.92 3.40 6.14
N GLN A 40 7.77 3.68 7.12
CA GLN A 40 8.05 2.74 8.21
C GLN A 40 6.84 2.48 9.10
N LEU A 41 6.05 3.52 9.39
CA LEU A 41 4.81 3.41 10.18
C LEU A 41 3.73 2.61 9.44
N ILE A 42 3.67 2.76 8.12
CA ILE A 42 2.66 2.14 7.27
C ILE A 42 2.95 0.67 6.99
N ASN A 43 4.23 0.27 6.88
CA ASN A 43 4.60 -1.08 6.47
C ASN A 43 4.26 -2.13 7.53
N LEU A 44 3.51 -3.16 7.13
CA LEU A 44 3.07 -4.26 8.01
C LEU A 44 4.24 -5.12 8.51
N LYS A 45 5.30 -5.24 7.70
CA LYS A 45 6.51 -6.00 8.06
C LYS A 45 7.41 -5.30 9.07
N ASN A 46 7.15 -4.02 9.38
CA ASN A 46 7.99 -3.26 10.30
C ASN A 46 7.45 -3.33 11.74
N GLU A 47 8.37 -3.50 12.69
CA GLU A 47 8.10 -3.49 14.13
C GLU A 47 7.69 -2.11 14.67
N CYS A 48 7.81 -1.06 13.84
CA CYS A 48 7.46 0.30 14.23
C CYS A 48 5.95 0.43 14.48
N SER A 49 5.57 0.46 15.76
CA SER A 49 4.18 0.55 16.20
C SER A 49 3.74 2.01 16.35
N ILE A 50 2.49 2.29 15.97
CA ILE A 50 1.86 3.59 16.26
C ILE A 50 1.38 3.57 17.71
N GLY A 51 2.26 4.01 18.60
CA GLY A 51 1.95 4.21 20.02
C GLY A 51 0.89 5.30 20.24
N SER A 52 0.31 5.35 21.44
CA SER A 52 -0.80 6.27 21.72
C SER A 52 -0.40 7.73 21.59
N TRP A 53 0.83 8.10 21.97
CA TRP A 53 1.34 9.47 21.81
C TRP A 53 1.38 9.88 20.32
N LEU A 54 1.97 9.02 19.48
CA LEU A 54 2.06 9.27 18.04
C LEU A 54 0.67 9.31 17.38
N ALA A 55 -0.26 8.47 17.84
CA ALA A 55 -1.64 8.50 17.35
C ALA A 55 -2.31 9.86 17.65
N ARG A 56 -2.17 10.40 18.87
CA ARG A 56 -2.72 11.71 19.22
C ARG A 56 -2.06 12.84 18.41
N ASP A 57 -0.73 12.81 18.25
CA ASP A 57 0.00 13.80 17.45
C ASP A 57 -0.46 13.80 15.98
N ILE A 58 -0.69 12.63 15.39
CA ILE A 58 -1.22 12.49 14.04
C ILE A 58 -2.65 13.05 13.95
N GLU A 59 -3.52 12.70 14.91
CA GLU A 59 -4.90 13.19 14.95
C GLU A 59 -4.95 14.72 15.04
N GLU A 60 -4.16 15.32 15.93
CA GLU A 60 -4.07 16.77 16.10
C GLU A 60 -3.58 17.47 14.83
N LYS A 61 -2.48 16.99 14.22
CA LYS A 61 -1.91 17.57 13.00
C LYS A 61 -2.83 17.46 11.79
N LEU A 62 -3.73 16.48 11.78
CA LEU A 62 -4.70 16.27 10.71
C LEU A 62 -6.08 16.88 11.03
N GLY A 63 -6.27 17.48 12.21
CA GLY A 63 -7.54 18.07 12.62
C GLY A 63 -8.64 17.02 12.87
N LEU A 64 -8.25 15.81 13.24
CA LEU A 64 -9.15 14.69 13.55
C LEU A 64 -9.56 14.72 15.03
N GLU A 65 -10.69 14.10 15.34
CA GLU A 65 -11.12 13.91 16.72
C GLU A 65 -10.18 12.96 17.46
N SER A 66 -9.94 13.23 18.75
CA SER A 66 -9.14 12.34 19.59
C SER A 66 -9.77 10.96 19.66
N GLY A 67 -9.01 9.93 19.29
CA GLY A 67 -9.52 8.55 19.25
C GLY A 67 -9.85 8.07 17.85
N TRP A 68 -9.80 8.94 16.85
CA TRP A 68 -10.11 8.57 15.48
C TRP A 68 -9.26 7.40 14.99
N LEU A 69 -7.94 7.40 15.25
CA LEU A 69 -7.06 6.30 14.82
C LEU A 69 -7.27 5.01 15.61
N ASP A 70 -7.97 5.03 16.75
CA ASP A 70 -8.22 3.85 17.58
C ASP A 70 -9.48 3.09 17.15
N ILE A 71 -10.33 3.70 16.33
CA ILE A 71 -11.60 3.15 15.87
C ILE A 71 -11.38 2.56 14.47
N SER A 72 -11.78 1.32 14.24
CA SER A 72 -11.64 0.71 12.90
C SER A 72 -12.48 1.45 11.87
N HIS A 73 -11.82 2.08 10.90
CA HIS A 73 -12.45 2.71 9.74
C HIS A 73 -12.27 1.85 8.49
N ASN A 74 -12.29 0.51 8.61
CA ASN A 74 -12.21 -0.39 7.46
C ASN A 74 -13.43 -0.22 6.53
N TYR A 75 -13.44 0.86 5.76
CA TYR A 75 -14.28 1.04 4.60
C TYR A 75 -13.60 0.27 3.47
N LEU A 76 -14.04 -0.98 3.26
CA LEU A 76 -13.87 -1.60 1.95
C LEU A 76 -14.42 -0.60 0.91
N PRO A 77 -13.73 -0.35 -0.23
CA PRO A 77 -14.31 0.36 -1.36
C PRO A 77 -15.70 -0.20 -1.69
N GLN A 78 -16.61 0.61 -2.18
CA GLN A 78 -18.00 0.19 -2.39
C GLN A 78 -18.10 -1.09 -3.25
N GLU A 79 -17.20 -1.22 -4.22
CA GLU A 79 -17.04 -2.39 -5.09
C GLU A 79 -16.58 -3.61 -4.28
N ALA A 80 -15.58 -3.44 -3.41
CA ALA A 80 -15.06 -4.49 -2.54
C ALA A 80 -16.06 -4.91 -1.45
N ARG A 81 -16.95 -4.01 -1.00
CA ARG A 81 -18.07 -4.35 -0.09
C ARG A 81 -19.06 -5.29 -0.76
N SER A 82 -19.44 -4.98 -1.99
CA SER A 82 -20.35 -5.83 -2.77
C SER A 82 -19.74 -7.22 -2.98
N ILE A 83 -18.44 -7.29 -3.28
CA ILE A 83 -17.72 -8.55 -3.42
C ILE A 83 -17.66 -9.30 -2.06
N ALA A 84 -17.35 -8.62 -0.96
CA ALA A 84 -17.29 -9.23 0.36
C ALA A 84 -18.66 -9.78 0.83
N GLN A 85 -19.75 -9.07 0.54
CA GLN A 85 -21.10 -9.56 0.82
C GLN A 85 -21.43 -10.81 0.00
N LYS A 86 -21.08 -10.81 -1.29
CA LYS A 86 -21.24 -11.98 -2.15
C LYS A 86 -20.38 -13.14 -1.69
N TRP A 87 -19.15 -12.89 -1.24
CA TRP A 87 -18.23 -13.90 -0.73
C TRP A 87 -18.82 -14.68 0.46
N LEU A 88 -19.43 -13.97 1.42
CA LEU A 88 -19.98 -14.57 2.64
C LEU A 88 -21.09 -15.60 2.39
N VAL A 89 -21.79 -15.53 1.26
CA VAL A 89 -22.88 -16.46 0.92
C VAL A 89 -22.43 -17.62 0.03
N LEU A 90 -21.15 -17.66 -0.38
CA LEU A 90 -20.64 -18.73 -1.24
C LEU A 90 -20.33 -20.01 -0.45
N PRO A 91 -20.51 -21.20 -1.06
CA PRO A 91 -20.04 -22.45 -0.49
C PRO A 91 -18.52 -22.44 -0.28
N PRO A 92 -17.98 -23.10 0.77
CA PRO A 92 -16.54 -23.10 1.06
C PRO A 92 -15.68 -23.56 -0.12
N ALA A 93 -16.11 -24.60 -0.85
CA ALA A 93 -15.40 -25.09 -2.03
C ALA A 93 -15.28 -24.06 -3.15
N LEU A 94 -16.27 -23.18 -3.30
CA LEU A 94 -16.24 -22.11 -4.31
C LEU A 94 -15.40 -20.92 -3.84
N GLN A 95 -15.40 -20.63 -2.53
CA GLN A 95 -14.49 -19.64 -1.95
C GLN A 95 -13.03 -20.03 -2.21
N GLU A 96 -12.68 -21.29 -2.00
CA GLU A 96 -11.33 -21.82 -2.26
C GLU A 96 -10.94 -21.66 -3.75
N GLN A 97 -11.82 -22.06 -4.67
CA GLN A 97 -11.59 -21.88 -6.11
C GLN A 97 -11.36 -20.42 -6.52
N ILE A 98 -12.19 -19.50 -6.00
CA ILE A 98 -12.05 -18.08 -6.32
C ILE A 98 -10.76 -17.52 -5.71
N LYS A 99 -10.40 -17.94 -4.49
CA LYS A 99 -9.16 -17.53 -3.85
C LYS A 99 -7.95 -17.93 -4.71
N ASP A 100 -7.89 -19.19 -5.11
CA ASP A 100 -6.78 -19.70 -5.93
C ASP A 100 -6.67 -18.98 -7.27
N TYR A 101 -7.82 -18.67 -7.89
CA TYR A 101 -7.84 -17.88 -9.12
C TYR A 101 -7.33 -16.46 -8.92
N ILE A 102 -7.76 -15.76 -7.87
CA ILE A 102 -7.30 -14.40 -7.55
C ILE A 102 -5.79 -14.40 -7.27
N ASP A 103 -5.32 -15.35 -6.45
CA ASP A 103 -3.89 -15.47 -6.10
C ASP A 103 -3.04 -15.69 -7.37
N MET A 104 -3.49 -16.56 -8.28
CA MET A 104 -2.84 -16.79 -9.58
C MET A 104 -2.80 -15.53 -10.45
N GLN A 105 -3.91 -14.78 -10.53
CA GLN A 105 -3.96 -13.55 -11.34
C GLN A 105 -3.07 -12.45 -10.76
N ILE A 106 -3.02 -12.30 -9.44
CA ILE A 106 -2.12 -11.35 -8.78
C ILE A 106 -0.66 -11.70 -9.08
N GLU A 107 -0.30 -12.98 -8.99
CA GLU A 107 1.08 -13.40 -9.28
C GLU A 107 1.44 -13.20 -10.75
N SER A 108 0.52 -13.48 -11.69
CA SER A 108 0.71 -13.23 -13.13
C SER A 108 0.96 -11.75 -13.42
N LEU A 109 0.13 -10.87 -12.87
CA LEU A 109 0.26 -9.42 -13.05
C LEU A 109 1.54 -8.87 -12.40
N ARG A 110 2.01 -9.51 -11.34
CA ARG A 110 3.25 -9.12 -10.65
C ARG A 110 4.49 -9.48 -11.49
N PHE A 111 4.47 -10.65 -12.13
CA PHE A 111 5.55 -11.10 -13.01
C PHE A 111 5.64 -10.25 -14.29
N GLU A 112 4.49 -9.88 -14.89
CA GLU A 112 4.44 -9.01 -16.07
C GLU A 112 5.03 -7.60 -15.83
N SER A 113 5.15 -7.16 -14.57
CA SER A 113 5.73 -5.86 -14.21
C SER A 113 7.24 -5.88 -13.91
N GLU A 114 7.85 -7.06 -13.79
CA GLU A 114 9.29 -7.23 -13.50
C GLU A 114 10.14 -7.42 -14.78
N ASP A 115 9.51 -7.71 -15.92
CA ASP A 115 10.19 -7.92 -17.22
C ASP A 115 10.29 -6.66 -18.12
N ASP A 116 9.73 -5.51 -17.69
CA ASP A 116 9.83 -4.23 -18.42
C ASP A 116 11.10 -3.41 -18.07
N GLU A 117 12.01 -3.94 -17.25
CA GLU A 117 13.34 -3.35 -16.97
C GLU A 117 14.51 -4.02 -17.76
N GLU A 118 14.25 -4.63 -18.92
CA GLU A 118 15.33 -4.90 -19.89
C GLU A 118 15.69 -3.63 -20.70
N ASP A 119 16.63 -2.88 -20.12
CA ASP A 119 17.79 -2.30 -20.82
C ASP A 119 17.56 -1.20 -21.89
N ILE A 120 17.06 -0.03 -21.47
CA ILE A 120 17.14 1.23 -22.26
C ILE A 120 18.35 2.11 -21.83
N THR A 121 19.36 1.55 -21.14
CA THR A 121 20.54 2.33 -20.71
C THR A 121 21.89 1.83 -21.19
N ASP A 122 21.98 1.16 -22.35
CA ASP A 122 23.27 0.99 -23.05
C ASP A 122 23.37 1.84 -24.33
N PHE A 123 23.22 3.17 -24.17
CA PHE A 123 23.61 4.16 -25.20
C PHE A 123 25.13 4.14 -25.50
N SER A 124 25.93 3.40 -24.73
CA SER A 124 27.37 3.23 -24.97
C SER A 124 27.68 2.38 -26.21
N LYS A 125 26.75 1.53 -26.66
CA LYS A 125 26.93 0.73 -27.90
C LYS A 125 26.49 1.42 -29.18
N LEU A 126 25.74 2.52 -29.11
CA LEU A 126 25.33 3.31 -30.29
C LEU A 126 26.44 4.25 -30.81
N ARG A 127 27.48 4.52 -30.02
CA ARG A 127 28.58 5.43 -30.41
C ARG A 127 29.83 4.75 -30.96
N ALA A 128 29.83 3.42 -31.11
CA ALA A 128 30.97 2.66 -31.62
C ALA A 128 30.81 2.24 -33.10
N ARG A 129 29.71 2.63 -33.76
CA ARG A 129 29.38 2.21 -35.14
C ARG A 129 29.24 3.38 -36.13
N GLU A 130 29.80 4.54 -35.81
CA GLU A 130 29.89 5.71 -36.70
C GLU A 130 31.29 6.34 -36.75
N SER A 131 32.36 5.56 -36.54
CA SER A 131 33.75 6.05 -36.71
C SER A 131 34.68 5.08 -37.43
N SER A 132 34.15 4.25 -38.33
CA SER A 132 34.94 3.34 -39.18
C SER A 132 34.64 3.51 -40.67
N TRP A 133 34.33 4.74 -41.11
CA TRP A 133 34.18 5.13 -42.52
C TRP A 133 34.87 6.47 -42.79
N ASP A 134 36.07 6.67 -42.24
CA ASP A 134 36.99 7.68 -42.75
C ASP A 134 38.42 7.33 -42.31
N SER A 135 39.05 6.44 -43.09
CA SER A 135 40.51 6.37 -43.37
C SER A 135 40.78 5.23 -44.35
#